data_AF-A0A1G2QAC4-F1
#
_entry.id   AF-A0A1G2QAC4-F1
#
_cell.length_a   1.000
_cell.length_b   1.000
_cell.length_c   1.000
_cell.angle_alpha   90.00
_cell.angle_beta   90.00
_cell.angle_gamma   90.00
#
_symmetry.space_group_name_H-M   'P 1'
#
loop_
_entity.id
_entity.type
_entity.pdbx_description
1 polymer ?
#
loop_
_entity_poly.entity_id
_entity_poly.type
_entity_poly.pdbx_seq_one_letter_code
_entity_poly.pdbx_strand_id
1 'polypeptide(L)'
;MKKTLFSLIALTLVATPALALAQVTTTLATSTPGYRFGQPFQDVRREYEERRRELLEQYQEERDEIKDQAQEERQRLNETTRLATTTEAREQVRQERHEQLSVLKQERIKLYARRIVDRLNTALDRSRLFIDRINALLAQWQEQGKETTQVSAILSEAEILIADGQDKIDAIMPAVEDLLTSTTSTSTLAEVRGLTQEAITAIRAAHAKVVEAVRKLKVIGGDNGDNETDDDETATTTATTTNN
;
A
#
# COMPACT_ATOMS: atom_id res chain seq x y z
N MET A 1 -48.31 18.70 32.16
CA MET A 1 -48.94 19.12 30.89
C MET A 1 -49.32 20.59 30.98
N LYS A 2 -48.56 21.50 30.33
CA LYS A 2 -49.00 22.84 29.93
C LYS A 2 -48.26 23.20 28.65
N LYS A 3 -49.02 23.47 27.57
CA LYS A 3 -48.57 23.95 26.26
C LYS A 3 -48.98 25.43 26.14
N THR A 4 -48.07 26.28 25.68
CA THR A 4 -48.30 27.58 25.00
C THR A 4 -46.97 27.88 24.28
N LEU A 5 -46.81 27.73 22.94
CA LEU A 5 -47.30 28.52 21.80
C LEU A 5 -46.98 30.03 21.88
N PHE A 6 -46.68 30.62 20.71
CA PHE A 6 -46.11 31.94 20.37
C PHE A 6 -44.57 32.02 20.37
N SER A 7 -43.87 32.62 19.41
CA SER A 7 -44.15 33.28 18.12
C SER A 7 -42.76 33.71 17.58
N LEU A 8 -42.36 33.28 16.39
CA LEU A 8 -42.35 34.06 15.15
C LEU A 8 -41.43 35.32 15.15
N ILE A 9 -40.54 35.36 14.15
CA ILE A 9 -39.82 36.52 13.56
C ILE A 9 -38.51 36.94 14.25
N ALA A 10 -37.38 36.67 13.60
CA ALA A 10 -36.57 37.72 12.96
C ALA A 10 -35.43 37.10 12.13
N LEU A 11 -35.64 37.16 10.82
CA LEU A 11 -34.64 37.03 9.77
C LEU A 11 -33.60 38.14 9.94
N THR A 12 -32.37 37.80 10.33
CA THR A 12 -31.19 38.67 10.10
C THR A 12 -30.13 37.89 9.37
N LEU A 13 -30.20 38.04 8.04
CA LEU A 13 -29.17 37.74 7.07
C LEU A 13 -27.95 38.63 7.36
N VAL A 14 -27.00 38.14 8.16
CA VAL A 14 -25.68 38.77 8.27
C VAL A 14 -24.78 38.09 7.26
N ALA A 15 -24.58 38.78 6.14
CA ALA A 15 -23.56 38.50 5.16
C ALA A 15 -22.19 38.66 5.82
N THR A 16 -21.56 37.55 6.21
CA THR A 16 -20.14 37.54 6.57
C THR A 16 -19.29 37.33 5.32
N PRO A 17 -18.23 38.14 5.12
CA PRO A 17 -17.39 38.08 3.93
C PRO A 17 -16.66 36.74 3.85
N ALA A 18 -16.67 36.19 2.63
CA ALA A 18 -15.84 35.07 2.24
C ALA A 18 -14.37 35.40 2.52
N LEU A 19 -13.83 34.89 3.64
CA LEU A 19 -12.40 34.70 3.77
C LEU A 19 -12.03 33.59 2.79
N ALA A 20 -11.50 34.01 1.65
CA ALA A 20 -10.73 33.17 0.76
C ALA A 20 -9.52 32.64 1.54
N LEU A 21 -9.68 31.48 2.16
CA LEU A 21 -8.56 30.61 2.48
C LEU A 21 -7.89 30.29 1.16
N ALA A 22 -6.76 30.95 0.91
CA ALA A 22 -5.79 30.53 -0.08
C ALA A 22 -5.48 29.07 0.24
N GLN A 23 -6.07 28.17 -0.54
CA GLN A 23 -5.63 26.79 -0.59
C GLN A 23 -4.18 26.87 -1.07
N VAL A 24 -3.25 26.68 -0.15
CA VAL A 24 -1.92 26.19 -0.49
C VAL A 24 -2.18 24.80 -1.06
N THR A 25 -2.46 24.75 -2.35
CA THR A 25 -2.32 23.54 -3.14
C THR A 25 -0.83 23.27 -3.13
N THR A 26 -0.37 22.57 -2.10
CA THR A 26 0.84 21.77 -2.22
C THR A 26 0.46 20.70 -3.22
N THR A 27 0.61 21.04 -4.50
CA THR A 27 0.77 20.07 -5.56
C THR A 27 2.00 19.26 -5.16
N LEU A 28 1.78 18.21 -4.37
CA LEU A 28 2.63 17.04 -4.40
C LEU A 28 2.49 16.54 -5.83
N ALA A 29 3.35 17.10 -6.68
CA ALA A 29 3.71 16.48 -7.93
C ALA A 29 4.31 15.14 -7.52
N THR A 30 3.47 14.13 -7.38
CA THR A 30 3.86 12.75 -7.59
C THR A 30 4.26 12.71 -9.06
N SER A 31 5.48 13.17 -9.34
CA SER A 31 6.14 12.99 -10.61
C SER A 31 6.47 11.51 -10.65
N THR A 32 5.47 10.71 -10.98
CA THR A 32 5.70 9.38 -11.52
C THR A 32 6.58 9.64 -12.73
N PRO A 33 7.86 9.21 -12.75
CA PRO A 33 8.74 9.48 -13.87
C PRO A 33 8.16 8.71 -15.06
N GLY A 34 7.36 9.41 -15.88
CA GLY A 34 6.82 8.85 -17.09
C GLY A 34 8.00 8.44 -17.96
N TYR A 35 8.06 7.16 -18.30
CA TYR A 35 9.11 6.59 -19.14
C TYR A 35 9.13 7.35 -20.48
N ARG A 36 10.04 8.32 -20.63
CA ARG A 36 10.19 9.08 -21.87
C ARG A 36 10.82 8.15 -22.92
N PHE A 37 9.99 7.76 -23.89
CA PHE A 37 10.40 6.99 -25.05
C PHE A 37 11.62 7.64 -25.72
N GLY A 38 12.75 6.92 -25.77
CA GLY A 38 14.02 7.39 -26.37
C GLY A 38 15.20 7.58 -25.42
N GLN A 39 15.02 7.47 -24.09
CA GLN A 39 16.16 7.40 -23.17
C GLN A 39 16.87 6.04 -23.30
N PRO A 40 18.21 6.00 -23.39
CA PRO A 40 18.93 4.74 -23.47
C PRO A 40 18.65 3.93 -22.20
N PHE A 41 18.35 2.64 -22.36
CA PHE A 41 17.99 1.71 -21.27
C PHE A 41 18.97 1.73 -20.08
N GLN A 42 20.19 2.20 -20.31
CA GLN A 42 21.23 2.37 -19.29
C GLN A 42 20.93 3.48 -18.28
N ASP A 43 20.27 4.58 -18.69
CA ASP A 43 20.03 5.72 -17.79
C ASP A 43 18.83 5.47 -16.88
N VAL A 44 17.74 4.88 -17.38
CA VAL A 44 16.60 4.45 -16.53
C VAL A 44 17.02 3.36 -15.54
N ARG A 45 17.90 2.45 -15.97
CA ARG A 45 18.47 1.43 -15.09
C ARG A 45 19.34 2.06 -14.00
N ARG A 46 20.16 3.06 -14.34
CA ARG A 46 21.01 3.77 -13.37
C ARG A 46 20.18 4.52 -12.35
N GLU A 47 19.17 5.27 -12.79
CA GLU A 47 18.24 5.99 -11.91
C GLU A 47 17.49 5.03 -10.97
N TYR A 48 17.04 3.88 -11.49
CA TYR A 48 16.40 2.85 -10.66
C TYR A 48 17.37 2.23 -9.64
N GLU A 49 18.63 1.97 -10.03
CA GLU A 49 19.66 1.44 -9.13
C GLU A 49 20.08 2.46 -8.06
N GLU A 50 20.17 3.74 -8.41
CA GLU A 50 20.44 4.85 -7.48
C GLU A 50 19.30 5.03 -6.49
N ARG A 51 18.05 5.12 -6.96
CA ARG A 51 16.87 5.24 -6.11
C ARG A 51 16.72 4.03 -5.18
N ARG A 52 17.02 2.83 -5.67
CA ARG A 52 17.05 1.61 -4.86
C ARG A 52 18.15 1.67 -3.80
N ARG A 53 19.32 2.24 -4.11
CA ARG A 53 20.43 2.38 -3.15
C ARG A 53 20.08 3.39 -2.07
N GLU A 54 19.58 4.57 -2.45
CA GLU A 54 19.11 5.59 -1.51
C GLU A 54 18.03 5.04 -0.58
N LEU A 55 17.05 4.31 -1.13
CA LEU A 55 16.01 3.68 -0.32
C LEU A 55 16.59 2.66 0.66
N LEU A 56 17.57 1.85 0.21
CA LEU A 56 18.25 0.87 1.07
C LEU A 56 19.10 1.53 2.16
N GLU A 57 19.75 2.65 1.87
CA GLU A 57 20.52 3.45 2.84
C GLU A 57 19.58 4.07 3.87
N GLN A 58 18.49 4.73 3.43
CA GLN A 58 17.47 5.27 4.33
C GLN A 58 16.87 4.19 5.24
N TYR A 59 16.61 2.99 4.70
CA TYR A 59 16.13 1.89 5.54
C TYR A 59 17.17 1.36 6.52
N GLN A 60 18.45 1.38 6.17
CA GLN A 60 19.51 0.97 7.08
C GLN A 60 19.66 1.97 8.21
N GLU A 61 19.66 3.26 7.88
CA GLU A 61 19.68 4.36 8.86
C GLU A 61 18.45 4.30 9.78
N GLU A 62 17.23 4.23 9.25
CA GLU A 62 16.01 4.15 10.08
C GLU A 62 16.02 2.89 10.96
N ARG A 63 16.55 1.77 10.46
CA ARG A 63 16.68 0.53 11.25
C ARG A 63 17.71 0.67 12.35
N ASP A 64 18.86 1.25 12.07
CA ASP A 64 19.94 1.40 13.04
C ASP A 64 19.58 2.43 14.09
N GLU A 65 18.93 3.55 13.73
CA GLU A 65 18.35 4.51 14.68
C GLU A 65 17.34 3.85 15.61
N ILE A 66 16.39 3.08 15.08
CA ILE A 66 15.40 2.36 15.91
C ILE A 66 16.09 1.35 16.83
N LYS A 67 17.15 0.68 16.34
CA LYS A 67 17.88 -0.32 17.11
C LYS A 67 18.67 0.34 18.25
N ASP A 68 19.30 1.47 17.97
CA ASP A 68 20.07 2.24 18.96
C ASP A 68 19.13 2.85 20.00
N GLN A 69 18.01 3.45 19.60
CA GLN A 69 16.97 3.93 20.50
C GLN A 69 16.43 2.80 21.39
N ALA A 70 16.09 1.65 20.81
CA ALA A 70 15.63 0.50 21.57
C ALA A 70 16.70 -0.07 22.52
N GLN A 71 17.99 0.04 22.16
CA GLN A 71 19.09 -0.42 22.99
C GLN A 71 19.36 0.53 24.15
N GLU A 72 19.39 1.84 23.90
CA GLU A 72 19.53 2.88 24.93
C GLU A 72 18.36 2.85 25.91
N GLU A 73 17.13 2.75 25.41
CA GLU A 73 15.93 2.67 26.24
C GLU A 73 15.94 1.40 27.10
N ARG A 74 16.37 0.27 26.52
CA ARG A 74 16.54 -0.99 27.28
C ARG A 74 17.63 -0.90 28.35
N GLN A 75 18.72 -0.18 28.09
CA GLN A 75 19.77 0.06 29.09
C GLN A 75 19.24 0.95 30.22
N ARG A 76 18.58 2.06 29.89
CA ARG A 76 17.90 2.94 30.86
C ARG A 76 16.94 2.17 31.76
N LEU A 77 16.08 1.34 31.18
CA LEU A 77 15.13 0.50 31.94
C LEU A 77 15.80 -0.47 32.89
N ASN A 78 16.91 -1.09 32.47
CA ASN A 78 17.63 -2.02 33.32
C ASN A 78 18.31 -1.30 34.50
N GLU A 79 18.82 -0.09 34.28
CA GLU A 79 19.42 0.74 35.34
C GLU A 79 18.37 1.23 36.34
N THR A 80 17.24 1.76 35.87
CA THR A 80 16.15 2.22 36.75
C THR A 80 15.56 1.07 37.56
N THR A 81 15.40 -0.11 36.97
CA THR A 81 14.94 -1.33 37.69
C THR A 81 15.92 -1.79 38.77
N ARG A 82 17.23 -1.66 38.53
CA ARG A 82 18.27 -2.08 39.48
C ARG A 82 18.35 -1.16 40.70
N LEU A 83 17.97 0.11 40.55
CA LEU A 83 18.02 1.13 41.59
C LEU A 83 16.72 1.24 42.43
N ALA A 84 15.61 0.64 41.98
CA ALA A 84 14.34 0.65 42.68
C ALA A 84 14.33 -0.30 43.92
N THR A 85 14.66 0.25 45.08
CA THR A 85 14.77 -0.49 46.36
C THR A 85 13.45 -0.55 47.15
N THR A 86 12.52 0.37 46.94
CA THR A 86 11.21 0.44 47.62
C THR A 86 10.05 -0.08 46.75
N THR A 87 8.94 -0.49 47.37
CA THR A 87 7.73 -0.96 46.69
C THR A 87 7.13 0.09 45.75
N GLU A 88 7.10 1.36 46.17
CA GLU A 88 6.62 2.48 45.34
C GLU A 88 7.55 2.74 44.13
N ALA A 89 8.87 2.71 44.32
CA ALA A 89 9.83 2.82 43.22
C ALA A 89 9.70 1.66 42.21
N ARG A 90 9.41 0.45 42.69
CA ARG A 90 9.15 -0.71 41.81
C ARG A 90 7.82 -0.59 41.05
N GLU A 91 6.82 0.08 41.60
CA GLU A 91 5.55 0.34 40.93
C GLU A 91 5.72 1.40 39.82
N GLN A 92 6.44 2.49 40.12
CA GLN A 92 6.77 3.53 39.15
C GLN A 92 7.58 3.00 37.97
N VAL A 93 8.67 2.26 38.24
CA VAL A 93 9.48 1.64 37.17
C VAL A 93 8.66 0.67 36.32
N ARG A 94 7.68 -0.03 36.91
CA ARG A 94 6.81 -0.95 36.18
C ARG A 94 5.86 -0.20 35.23
N GLN A 95 5.34 0.95 35.67
CA GLN A 95 4.49 1.81 34.84
C GLN A 95 5.29 2.44 33.70
N GLU A 96 6.45 3.05 33.99
CA GLU A 96 7.36 3.60 32.98
C GLU A 96 7.75 2.55 31.94
N ARG A 97 8.08 1.33 32.38
CA ARG A 97 8.38 0.22 31.48
C ARG A 97 7.20 -0.17 30.61
N HIS A 98 5.99 -0.14 31.16
CA HIS A 98 4.80 -0.50 30.40
C HIS A 98 4.51 0.55 29.32
N GLU A 99 4.69 1.83 29.62
CA GLU A 99 4.54 2.94 28.69
C GLU A 99 5.59 2.86 27.57
N GLN A 100 6.87 2.70 27.91
CA GLN A 100 7.95 2.55 26.92
C GLN A 100 7.75 1.33 26.01
N LEU A 101 7.38 0.18 26.59
CA LEU A 101 7.06 -1.01 25.80
C LEU A 101 5.84 -0.81 24.90
N SER A 102 4.90 0.06 25.28
CA SER A 102 3.75 0.38 24.44
C SER A 102 4.17 1.22 23.23
N VAL A 103 5.03 2.22 23.42
CA VAL A 103 5.59 3.05 22.35
C VAL A 103 6.38 2.21 21.34
N LEU A 104 7.33 1.39 21.83
CA LEU A 104 8.12 0.50 20.97
C LEU A 104 7.24 -0.48 20.16
N LYS A 105 6.14 -0.97 20.74
CA LYS A 105 5.18 -1.82 20.03
C LYS A 105 4.48 -1.04 18.91
N GLN A 106 4.07 0.19 19.17
CA GLN A 106 3.41 1.03 18.17
C GLN A 106 4.34 1.35 17.00
N GLU A 107 5.58 1.73 17.28
CA GLU A 107 6.62 1.98 16.26
C GLU A 107 6.87 0.75 15.40
N ARG A 108 6.99 -0.43 16.04
CA ARG A 108 7.18 -1.69 15.31
C ARG A 108 6.02 -2.00 14.37
N ILE A 109 4.78 -1.71 14.80
CA ILE A 109 3.58 -1.89 13.96
C ILE A 109 3.62 -0.92 12.77
N LYS A 110 3.91 0.37 13.00
CA LYS A 110 4.03 1.37 11.93
C LYS A 110 5.09 0.98 10.90
N LEU A 111 6.28 0.59 11.37
CA LEU A 111 7.37 0.17 10.49
C LEU A 111 6.99 -1.06 9.65
N TYR A 112 6.29 -2.02 10.25
CA TYR A 112 5.82 -3.19 9.52
C TYR A 112 4.76 -2.83 8.47
N ALA A 113 3.82 -1.95 8.81
CA ALA A 113 2.81 -1.46 7.87
C ALA A 113 3.43 -0.71 6.68
N ARG A 114 4.38 0.20 6.94
CA ARG A 114 5.13 0.90 5.87
C ARG A 114 5.78 -0.10 4.91
N ARG A 115 6.49 -1.10 5.43
CA ARG A 115 7.12 -2.15 4.60
C ARG A 115 6.11 -2.92 3.74
N ILE A 116 4.89 -3.12 4.22
CA ILE A 116 3.84 -3.75 3.42
C ILE A 116 3.41 -2.80 2.31
N VAL A 117 3.08 -1.55 2.64
CA VAL A 117 2.68 -0.51 1.67
C VAL A 117 3.73 -0.34 0.58
N ASP A 118 5.01 -0.24 0.94
CA ASP A 118 6.11 -0.08 -0.01
C ASP A 118 6.22 -1.28 -0.97
N ARG A 119 6.03 -2.50 -0.47
CA ARG A 119 6.03 -3.72 -1.30
C ARG A 119 4.84 -3.76 -2.26
N LEU A 120 3.66 -3.33 -1.81
CA LEU A 120 2.45 -3.30 -2.63
C LEU A 120 2.56 -2.22 -3.71
N ASN A 121 3.03 -1.02 -3.37
CA ASN A 121 3.31 0.05 -4.34
C ASN A 121 4.34 -0.39 -5.38
N THR A 122 5.44 -1.03 -4.95
CA THR A 122 6.43 -1.60 -5.88
C THR A 122 5.81 -2.63 -6.83
N ALA A 123 4.83 -3.41 -6.37
CA ALA A 123 4.13 -4.36 -7.23
C ALA A 123 3.24 -3.66 -8.27
N LEU A 124 2.52 -2.59 -7.89
CA LEU A 124 1.74 -1.77 -8.83
C LEU A 124 2.64 -1.09 -9.87
N ASP A 125 3.78 -0.54 -9.45
CA ASP A 125 4.71 0.14 -10.36
C ASP A 125 5.27 -0.81 -11.42
N ARG A 126 5.52 -2.08 -11.07
CA ARG A 126 5.89 -3.10 -12.06
C ARG A 126 4.77 -3.34 -13.07
N SER A 127 3.52 -3.40 -12.64
CA SER A 127 2.37 -3.56 -13.54
C SER A 127 2.24 -2.36 -14.50
N ARG A 128 2.38 -1.12 -13.99
CA ARG A 128 2.40 0.11 -14.81
C ARG A 128 3.52 0.07 -15.85
N LEU A 129 4.74 -0.30 -15.45
CA LEU A 129 5.87 -0.46 -16.36
C LEU A 129 5.59 -1.46 -17.49
N PHE A 130 4.90 -2.57 -17.20
CA PHE A 130 4.51 -3.52 -18.24
C PHE A 130 3.45 -2.95 -19.18
N ILE A 131 2.47 -2.22 -18.67
CA ILE A 131 1.45 -1.54 -19.49
C ILE A 131 2.13 -0.57 -20.46
N ASP A 132 3.06 0.28 -19.97
CA ASP A 132 3.81 1.23 -20.81
C ASP A 132 4.56 0.52 -21.94
N ARG A 133 5.20 -0.61 -21.64
CA ARG A 133 5.91 -1.42 -22.64
C ARG A 133 4.96 -2.02 -23.67
N ILE A 134 3.82 -2.55 -23.23
CA ILE A 134 2.83 -3.14 -24.16
C ILE A 134 2.24 -2.03 -25.03
N ASN A 135 1.91 -0.86 -24.49
CA ASN A 135 1.43 0.30 -25.25
C ASN A 135 2.43 0.73 -26.34
N ALA A 136 3.72 0.75 -26.02
CA ALA A 136 4.77 1.02 -27.01
C ALA A 136 4.80 -0.02 -28.15
N LEU A 137 4.60 -1.30 -27.83
CA LEU A 137 4.51 -2.37 -28.84
C LEU A 137 3.23 -2.26 -29.67
N LEU A 138 2.10 -1.88 -29.05
CA LEU A 138 0.84 -1.67 -29.76
C LEU A 138 0.96 -0.56 -30.80
N ALA A 139 1.62 0.55 -30.47
CA ALA A 139 1.88 1.64 -31.42
C ALA A 139 2.65 1.13 -32.65
N GLN A 140 3.72 0.34 -32.44
CA GLN A 140 4.49 -0.25 -33.55
C GLN A 140 3.65 -1.19 -34.42
N TRP A 141 2.68 -1.89 -33.85
CA TRP A 141 1.84 -2.83 -34.58
C TRP A 141 0.69 -2.17 -35.33
N GLN A 142 0.17 -1.07 -34.79
CA GLN A 142 -0.78 -0.21 -35.49
C GLN A 142 -0.14 0.40 -36.74
N GLU A 143 1.12 0.83 -36.66
CA GLU A 143 1.88 1.29 -37.84
C GLU A 143 2.03 0.19 -38.91
N GLN A 144 2.07 -1.08 -38.51
CA GLN A 144 2.09 -2.24 -39.41
C GLN A 144 0.70 -2.66 -39.91
N GLY A 145 -0.36 -1.95 -39.54
CA GLY A 145 -1.74 -2.27 -39.92
C GLY A 145 -2.32 -3.50 -39.22
N LYS A 146 -1.75 -3.93 -38.09
CA LYS A 146 -2.28 -5.05 -37.30
C LYS A 146 -3.44 -4.58 -36.41
N GLU A 147 -4.38 -5.48 -36.15
CA GLU A 147 -5.52 -5.25 -35.26
C GLU A 147 -5.06 -5.32 -33.79
N THR A 148 -5.38 -4.28 -33.01
CA THR A 148 -4.93 -4.16 -31.61
C THR A 148 -6.04 -3.84 -30.60
N THR A 149 -7.30 -3.83 -31.03
CA THR A 149 -8.43 -3.32 -30.22
C THR A 149 -8.62 -4.16 -28.96
N GLN A 150 -8.50 -5.49 -29.07
CA GLN A 150 -8.65 -6.38 -27.92
C GLN A 150 -7.58 -6.15 -26.85
N VAL A 151 -6.32 -5.98 -27.26
CA VAL A 151 -5.21 -5.75 -26.31
C VAL A 151 -5.40 -4.40 -25.61
N SER A 152 -5.79 -3.36 -26.35
CA SER A 152 -6.07 -2.03 -25.77
C SER A 152 -7.19 -2.07 -24.73
N ALA A 153 -8.27 -2.82 -24.98
CA ALA A 153 -9.35 -2.99 -24.02
C ALA A 153 -8.87 -3.68 -22.73
N ILE A 154 -8.07 -4.75 -22.84
CA ILE A 154 -7.51 -5.47 -21.68
C ILE A 154 -6.58 -4.56 -20.85
N LEU A 155 -5.77 -3.72 -21.51
CA LEU A 155 -4.90 -2.78 -20.80
C LEU A 155 -5.70 -1.71 -20.05
N SER A 156 -6.79 -1.23 -20.62
CA SER A 156 -7.69 -0.30 -19.93
C SER A 156 -8.30 -0.92 -18.66
N GLU A 157 -8.70 -2.19 -18.72
CA GLU A 157 -9.15 -2.92 -17.53
C GLU A 157 -8.02 -3.07 -16.49
N ALA A 158 -6.79 -3.32 -16.92
CA ALA A 158 -5.63 -3.40 -16.03
C ALA A 158 -5.36 -2.06 -15.33
N GLU A 159 -5.48 -0.93 -16.02
CA GLU A 159 -5.31 0.42 -15.45
C GLU A 159 -6.37 0.72 -14.38
N ILE A 160 -7.64 0.33 -14.61
CA ILE A 160 -8.71 0.46 -13.61
C ILE A 160 -8.38 -0.34 -12.36
N LEU A 161 -7.93 -1.59 -12.51
CA LEU A 161 -7.55 -2.44 -11.38
C LEU A 161 -6.30 -1.93 -10.64
N ILE A 162 -5.38 -1.27 -11.33
CA ILE A 162 -4.23 -0.59 -10.70
C ILE A 162 -4.70 0.60 -9.87
N ALA A 163 -5.64 1.40 -10.36
CA ALA A 163 -6.22 2.52 -9.61
C ALA A 163 -6.94 2.02 -8.35
N ASP A 164 -7.80 1.02 -8.48
CA ASP A 164 -8.47 0.36 -7.35
C ASP A 164 -7.46 -0.23 -6.33
N GLY A 165 -6.37 -0.82 -6.82
CA GLY A 165 -5.27 -1.29 -5.98
C GLY A 165 -4.58 -0.16 -5.21
N GLN A 166 -4.39 1.00 -5.84
CA GLN A 166 -3.79 2.19 -5.20
C GLN A 166 -4.69 2.71 -4.07
N ASP A 167 -5.98 2.88 -4.34
CA ASP A 167 -6.96 3.37 -3.36
C ASP A 167 -6.96 2.49 -2.09
N LYS A 168 -6.87 1.17 -2.27
CA LYS A 168 -6.79 0.20 -1.16
C LYS A 168 -5.48 0.28 -0.39
N ILE A 169 -4.35 0.53 -1.05
CA ILE A 169 -3.06 0.72 -0.39
C ILE A 169 -3.09 2.01 0.45
N ASP A 170 -3.62 3.08 -0.11
CA ASP A 170 -3.68 4.40 0.54
C ASP A 170 -4.54 4.38 1.81
N ALA A 171 -5.51 3.46 1.89
CA ALA A 171 -6.33 3.23 3.07
C ALA A 171 -5.62 2.49 4.23
N ILE A 172 -4.48 1.81 3.98
CA ILE A 172 -3.81 0.97 5.00
C ILE A 172 -3.20 1.83 6.12
N MET A 173 -2.50 2.91 5.78
CA MET A 173 -1.82 3.74 6.79
C MET A 173 -2.79 4.45 7.74
N PRO A 174 -3.89 5.08 7.26
CA PRO A 174 -4.93 5.60 8.15
C PRO A 174 -5.51 4.54 9.09
N ALA A 175 -5.85 3.35 8.58
CA ALA A 175 -6.37 2.27 9.41
C ALA A 175 -5.37 1.78 10.47
N VAL A 176 -4.07 1.84 10.17
CA VAL A 176 -3.01 1.56 11.15
C VAL A 176 -2.93 2.66 12.20
N GLU A 177 -3.07 3.93 11.84
CA GLU A 177 -3.12 5.03 12.81
C GLU A 177 -4.33 4.91 13.75
N ASP A 178 -5.49 4.55 13.20
CA ASP A 178 -6.71 4.27 13.97
C ASP A 178 -6.53 3.07 14.91
N LEU A 179 -5.86 2.00 14.45
CA LEU A 179 -5.51 0.85 15.30
C LEU A 179 -4.65 1.25 16.51
N LEU A 180 -3.73 2.21 16.35
CA LEU A 180 -2.81 2.60 17.41
C LEU A 180 -3.43 3.56 18.44
N THR A 181 -4.50 4.26 18.06
CA THR A 181 -5.24 5.17 18.95
C THR A 181 -6.47 4.50 19.58
N SER A 182 -6.96 3.42 18.99
CA SER A 182 -8.12 2.65 19.47
C SER A 182 -7.84 1.87 20.76
N THR A 183 -8.81 1.89 21.68
CA THR A 183 -8.83 1.04 22.89
C THR A 183 -9.34 -0.38 22.60
N THR A 184 -10.00 -0.59 21.46
CA THR A 184 -10.49 -1.89 20.97
C THR A 184 -9.55 -2.44 19.89
N SER A 185 -8.59 -3.27 20.29
CA SER A 185 -7.48 -3.71 19.44
C SER A 185 -7.83 -4.83 18.44
N THR A 186 -8.90 -5.58 18.65
CA THR A 186 -9.21 -6.77 17.84
C THR A 186 -9.95 -6.45 16.54
N SER A 187 -10.92 -5.54 16.58
CA SER A 187 -11.70 -5.14 15.40
C SER A 187 -10.87 -4.32 14.41
N THR A 188 -10.12 -3.34 14.90
CA THR A 188 -9.24 -2.48 14.08
C THR A 188 -8.09 -3.27 13.45
N LEU A 189 -7.59 -4.32 14.12
CA LEU A 189 -6.60 -5.21 13.52
C LEU A 189 -7.18 -6.04 12.37
N ALA A 190 -8.44 -6.46 12.48
CA ALA A 190 -9.12 -7.20 11.40
C ALA A 190 -9.31 -6.31 10.17
N GLU A 191 -9.61 -5.03 10.37
CA GLU A 191 -9.74 -4.03 9.31
C GLU A 191 -8.43 -3.83 8.54
N VAL A 192 -7.31 -3.58 9.23
CA VAL A 192 -5.99 -3.44 8.59
C VAL A 192 -5.64 -4.68 7.75
N ARG A 193 -5.95 -5.88 8.26
CA ARG A 193 -5.74 -7.15 7.53
C ARG A 193 -6.64 -7.26 6.31
N GLY A 194 -7.91 -6.88 6.44
CA GLY A 194 -8.88 -6.84 5.35
C GLY A 194 -8.40 -5.96 4.20
N LEU A 195 -8.07 -4.70 4.50
CA LEU A 195 -7.55 -3.74 3.53
C LEU A 195 -6.28 -4.26 2.83
N THR A 196 -5.36 -4.85 3.59
CA THR A 196 -4.14 -5.45 3.03
C THR A 196 -4.47 -6.58 2.05
N GLN A 197 -5.42 -7.45 2.40
CA GLN A 197 -5.82 -8.58 1.55
C GLN A 197 -6.57 -8.12 0.29
N GLU A 198 -7.40 -7.08 0.41
CA GLU A 198 -8.09 -6.47 -0.72
C GLU A 198 -7.09 -5.83 -1.69
N ALA A 199 -6.10 -5.09 -1.19
CA ALA A 199 -5.02 -4.52 -2.00
C ALA A 199 -4.24 -5.61 -2.76
N ILE A 200 -3.86 -6.70 -2.08
CA ILE A 200 -3.20 -7.85 -2.71
C ILE A 200 -4.06 -8.46 -3.82
N THR A 201 -5.36 -8.58 -3.58
CA THR A 201 -6.30 -9.16 -4.56
C THR A 201 -6.42 -8.28 -5.80
N ALA A 202 -6.54 -6.97 -5.63
CA ALA A 202 -6.57 -6.01 -6.73
C ALA A 202 -5.27 -6.04 -7.55
N ILE A 203 -4.10 -6.04 -6.90
CA ILE A 203 -2.80 -6.14 -7.57
C ILE A 203 -2.68 -7.42 -8.40
N ARG A 204 -3.13 -8.57 -7.87
CA ARG A 204 -3.13 -9.85 -8.59
C ARG A 204 -4.04 -9.81 -9.81
N ALA A 205 -5.22 -9.21 -9.69
CA ALA A 205 -6.15 -9.05 -10.79
C ALA A 205 -5.56 -8.15 -11.90
N ALA A 206 -4.94 -7.02 -11.52
CA ALA A 206 -4.25 -6.14 -12.46
C ALA A 206 -3.12 -6.88 -13.20
N HIS A 207 -2.28 -7.61 -12.47
CA HIS A 207 -1.20 -8.40 -13.08
C HIS A 207 -1.73 -9.49 -14.02
N ALA A 208 -2.83 -10.17 -13.66
CA ALA A 208 -3.45 -11.16 -14.52
C ALA A 208 -3.90 -10.56 -15.86
N LYS A 209 -4.48 -9.34 -15.83
CA LYS A 209 -4.84 -8.60 -17.06
C LYS A 209 -3.64 -8.22 -17.90
N VAL A 210 -2.54 -7.78 -17.27
CA VAL A 210 -1.27 -7.53 -17.98
C VAL A 210 -0.77 -8.81 -18.67
N VAL A 211 -0.79 -9.97 -17.99
CA VAL A 211 -0.39 -11.25 -18.58
C VAL A 211 -1.33 -11.66 -19.73
N GLU A 212 -2.63 -11.45 -19.58
CA GLU A 212 -3.61 -11.69 -20.63
C GLU A 212 -3.31 -10.84 -21.88
N ALA A 213 -3.02 -9.55 -21.70
CA ALA A 213 -2.62 -8.65 -22.78
C ALA A 213 -1.35 -9.15 -23.49
N VAL A 214 -0.33 -9.61 -22.74
CA VAL A 214 0.89 -10.19 -23.32
C VAL A 214 0.60 -11.45 -24.14
N ARG A 215 -0.26 -12.35 -23.65
CA ARG A 215 -0.65 -13.55 -24.41
C ARG A 215 -1.36 -13.19 -25.71
N LYS A 216 -2.29 -12.24 -25.68
CA LYS A 216 -2.99 -11.75 -26.89
C LYS A 216 -2.04 -11.08 -27.86
N LEU A 217 -1.10 -10.30 -27.35
CA LEU A 217 -0.04 -9.70 -28.16
C LEU A 217 0.73 -10.81 -28.89
N LYS A 218 1.19 -11.85 -28.18
CA LYS A 218 1.96 -12.96 -28.78
C LYS A 218 1.27 -13.59 -30.01
N VAL A 219 -0.05 -13.77 -29.97
CA VAL A 219 -0.86 -14.32 -31.08
C VAL A 219 -0.81 -13.41 -32.32
N ILE A 220 -0.99 -12.10 -32.15
CA ILE A 220 -0.90 -11.12 -33.26
C ILE A 220 0.55 -11.02 -33.82
N GLY A 221 1.54 -11.38 -33.01
CA GLY A 221 2.95 -11.47 -33.39
C GLY A 221 3.27 -12.62 -34.34
N GLY A 222 2.33 -13.57 -34.53
CA GLY A 222 2.55 -14.79 -35.32
C GLY A 222 3.39 -15.85 -34.59
N ASP A 223 3.73 -15.62 -33.32
CA ASP A 223 4.38 -16.60 -32.45
C ASP A 223 3.28 -17.46 -31.80
N ASN A 224 2.58 -18.24 -32.64
CA ASN A 224 1.69 -19.31 -32.21
C ASN A 224 2.55 -20.45 -31.66
N GLY A 225 3.16 -20.23 -30.49
CA GLY A 225 3.78 -21.31 -29.75
C GLY A 225 2.68 -22.25 -29.29
N ASP A 226 2.73 -23.49 -29.79
CA ASP A 226 1.95 -24.67 -29.41
C ASP A 226 2.04 -24.97 -27.91
N ASN A 227 1.46 -24.10 -27.07
CA ASN A 227 1.33 -24.32 -25.63
C ASN A 227 -0.15 -24.29 -25.27
N GLU A 228 -0.86 -25.22 -25.91
CA GLU A 228 -2.09 -25.83 -25.41
C GLU A 228 -1.76 -26.35 -24.01
N THR A 229 -2.11 -25.55 -23.02
CA THR A 229 -1.98 -25.97 -21.62
C THR A 229 -3.22 -26.81 -21.38
N ASP A 230 -3.03 -28.13 -21.41
CA ASP A 230 -3.89 -29.09 -20.72
C ASP A 230 -4.14 -28.57 -19.31
N ASP A 231 -5.30 -27.97 -19.09
CA ASP A 231 -5.94 -27.92 -17.78
C ASP A 231 -6.39 -29.36 -17.47
N ASP A 232 -5.42 -30.24 -17.16
CA ASP A 232 -5.68 -31.52 -16.53
C ASP A 232 -5.99 -31.25 -15.04
N GLU A 233 -7.29 -31.06 -14.82
CA GLU A 233 -7.97 -30.98 -13.55
C GLU A 233 -7.77 -32.30 -12.77
N THR A 234 -6.56 -32.49 -12.23
CA THR A 234 -6.25 -33.62 -11.34
C THR A 234 -6.91 -33.41 -9.98
N ALA A 235 -8.20 -33.76 -9.92
CA ALA A 235 -8.96 -33.94 -8.69
C ALA A 235 -8.26 -34.98 -7.80
N THR A 236 -7.46 -34.50 -6.84
CA THR A 236 -6.93 -35.34 -5.76
C THR A 236 -8.07 -35.67 -4.80
N THR A 237 -8.75 -36.80 -5.04
CA THR A 237 -9.72 -37.36 -4.11
C THR A 237 -8.97 -38.08 -2.98
N THR A 238 -8.93 -37.45 -1.80
CA THR A 238 -8.43 -38.11 -0.59
C THR A 238 -9.53 -39.01 -0.02
N ALA A 239 -9.40 -40.32 -0.23
CA ALA A 239 -10.27 -41.31 0.40
C ALA A 239 -10.02 -41.40 1.91
N THR A 240 -11.07 -41.22 2.71
CA THR A 240 -11.05 -41.43 4.17
C THR A 240 -11.37 -42.89 4.47
N THR A 241 -10.39 -43.69 4.87
CA THR A 241 -10.59 -45.05 5.36
C THR A 241 -10.95 -45.00 6.84
N THR A 242 -12.19 -45.36 7.17
CA THR A 242 -12.66 -45.56 8.56
C THR A 242 -12.49 -47.03 8.91
N ASN A 243 -11.64 -47.35 9.90
CA ASN A 243 -11.55 -48.68 10.48
C ASN A 243 -12.46 -48.76 11.70
N ASN A 244 -13.33 -49.77 11.71
CA ASN A 244 -14.07 -50.24 12.89
C ASN A 244 -13.20 -51.10 13.79
#